data_AF-A0A7V9FFT6-F1
#
_entry.id   AF-A0A7V9FFT6-F1
#
_cell.length_a   1.000
_cell.length_b   1.000
_cell.length_c   1.000
_cell.angle_alpha   90.00
_cell.angle_beta   90.00
_cell.angle_gamma   90.00
#
_symmetry.space_group_name_H-M   'P 1'
#
loop_
_entity.id
_entity.type
_entity.pdbx_description
1 polymer ?
#
loop_
_entity_poly.entity_id
_entity_poly.type
_entity_poly.pdbx_seq_one_letter_code
_entity_poly.pdbx_strand_id
1 'polypeptide(L)'
;MLWTFDPLVAKNAHLNLNALGARISEYVPDMYGADTGSALHSAVGTDRFIVAWDLTTESAPDAHARDASSSPPESLVVNRVEQPGAAPTVHTADDLTELYIAVPDDIQSLIADAPEQARAWRQTTRQAFVWYLERGYRVDGFHRAEGRGLYHLARPPG
;
A
#
# COMPACT_ATOMS: atom_id res chain seq x y z
N MET A 1 -10.54 15.21 9.09
CA MET A 1 -9.54 15.80 8.17
C MET A 1 -9.31 14.86 6.99
N LEU A 2 -9.00 15.40 5.80
CA LEU A 2 -8.72 14.64 4.57
C LEU A 2 -7.39 15.10 3.98
N TRP A 3 -6.52 14.16 3.60
CA TRP A 3 -5.28 14.44 2.87
C TRP A 3 -4.87 13.21 2.06
N THR A 4 -3.76 13.32 1.32
CA THR A 4 -3.26 12.23 0.49
C THR A 4 -1.82 11.84 0.79
N PHE A 5 -1.46 10.60 0.48
CA PHE A 5 -0.08 10.14 0.52
C PHE A 5 0.19 9.08 -0.56
N ASP A 6 1.46 8.85 -0.87
CA ASP A 6 1.87 7.82 -1.83
C ASP A 6 1.79 6.41 -1.20
N PRO A 7 1.00 5.47 -1.78
CA PRO A 7 0.92 4.10 -1.31
C PRO A 7 2.28 3.38 -1.22
N LEU A 8 3.25 3.73 -2.08
CA LEU A 8 4.57 3.08 -2.09
C LEU A 8 5.53 3.64 -1.03
N VAL A 9 5.20 4.77 -0.38
CA VAL A 9 6.05 5.33 0.68
C VAL A 9 5.69 4.68 2.01
N ALA A 10 6.36 3.56 2.33
CA ALA A 10 6.12 2.75 3.53
C ALA A 10 6.13 3.55 4.85
N LYS A 11 7.00 4.54 4.98
CA LYS A 11 7.05 5.42 6.16
C LYS A 11 5.75 6.21 6.35
N ASN A 12 5.16 6.69 5.26
CA ASN A 12 3.87 7.40 5.30
C ASN A 12 2.73 6.44 5.60
N ALA A 13 2.77 5.22 5.05
CA ALA A 13 1.79 4.19 5.37
C ALA A 13 1.74 3.92 6.89
N HIS A 14 2.90 3.68 7.49
CA HIS A 14 3.02 3.47 8.94
C HIS A 14 2.52 4.67 9.75
N LEU A 15 2.94 5.89 9.39
CA LEU A 15 2.49 7.10 10.07
C LEU A 15 0.96 7.26 10.00
N ASN A 16 0.38 7.16 8.80
CA ASN A 16 -1.04 7.41 8.59
C ASN A 16 -1.91 6.32 9.24
N LEU A 17 -1.57 5.05 9.04
CA LEU A 17 -2.41 3.94 9.46
C LEU A 17 -2.16 3.55 10.92
N ASN A 18 -0.89 3.39 11.33
CA ASN A 18 -0.57 2.83 12.65
C ASN A 18 -0.46 3.91 13.72
N ALA A 19 0.18 5.04 13.41
CA ALA A 19 0.43 6.08 14.42
C ALA A 19 -0.75 7.06 14.57
N LEU A 20 -1.37 7.47 13.45
CA LEU A 20 -2.51 8.39 13.47
C LEU A 20 -3.86 7.67 13.54
N GLY A 21 -3.95 6.41 13.10
CA GLY A 21 -5.24 5.71 12.97
C GLY A 21 -6.13 6.29 11.86
N ALA A 22 -5.55 6.97 10.87
CA ALA A 22 -6.30 7.46 9.72
C ALA A 22 -6.76 6.27 8.85
N ARG A 23 -7.94 6.39 8.25
CA ARG A 23 -8.52 5.35 7.39
C ARG A 23 -8.38 5.73 5.92
N ILE A 24 -8.02 4.76 5.09
CA ILE A 24 -8.02 4.95 3.64
C ILE A 24 -9.47 5.04 3.16
N SER A 25 -9.78 6.15 2.51
CA SER A 25 -11.08 6.44 1.92
C SER A 25 -11.13 6.04 0.45
N GLU A 26 -10.05 6.28 -0.29
CA GLU A 26 -10.01 6.06 -1.74
C GLU A 26 -8.58 5.83 -2.23
N TYR A 27 -8.44 5.04 -3.30
CA TYR A 27 -7.23 4.92 -4.09
C TYR A 27 -7.42 5.65 -5.42
N VAL A 28 -6.57 6.63 -5.71
CA VAL A 28 -6.63 7.43 -6.94
C VAL A 28 -5.39 7.15 -7.79
N PRO A 29 -5.55 6.45 -8.93
CA PRO A 29 -4.47 6.27 -9.90
C PRO A 29 -4.05 7.61 -10.52
N ASP A 30 -2.74 7.83 -10.63
CA ASP A 30 -2.10 8.98 -11.29
C ASP A 30 -2.72 10.34 -10.93
N MET A 31 -2.96 10.58 -9.63
CA MET A 31 -3.69 11.75 -9.12
C MET A 31 -3.15 13.10 -9.64
N TYR A 32 -1.84 13.21 -9.89
CA TYR A 32 -1.21 14.44 -10.36
C TYR A 32 -0.81 14.42 -11.84
N GLY A 33 -1.11 13.33 -12.56
CA GLY A 33 -0.72 13.17 -13.96
C GLY A 33 0.80 13.18 -14.19
N ALA A 34 1.21 13.53 -15.42
CA ALA A 34 2.61 13.50 -15.85
C ALA A 34 3.43 14.77 -15.51
N ASP A 35 2.76 15.87 -15.16
CA ASP A 35 3.41 17.18 -14.96
C ASP A 35 3.68 17.48 -13.48
N THR A 36 4.53 16.67 -12.85
CA THR A 36 4.91 16.85 -11.43
C THR A 36 6.17 17.68 -11.21
N GLY A 37 6.75 18.27 -12.27
CA GLY A 37 7.99 19.04 -12.19
C GLY A 37 9.27 18.21 -11.97
N SER A 38 9.16 16.88 -11.85
CA SER A 38 10.29 15.95 -11.80
C SER A 38 10.05 14.79 -12.77
N ALA A 39 10.80 14.78 -13.87
CA ALA A 39 10.68 13.76 -14.93
C ALA A 39 10.85 12.32 -14.42
N LEU A 40 11.63 12.13 -13.35
CA LEU A 40 11.86 10.82 -12.75
C LEU A 40 10.65 10.34 -11.95
N HIS A 41 10.04 11.23 -11.15
CA HIS A 41 8.85 10.90 -10.36
C HIS A 41 7.61 10.75 -11.24
N SER A 42 7.44 11.60 -12.25
CA SER A 42 6.35 11.45 -13.21
C SER A 42 6.41 10.14 -13.98
N ALA A 43 7.61 9.62 -14.25
CA ALA A 43 7.77 8.36 -14.96
C ALA A 43 7.45 7.11 -14.12
N VAL A 44 7.32 7.21 -12.79
CA VAL A 44 6.92 6.09 -11.91
C VAL A 44 5.43 6.12 -11.59
N GLY A 45 4.73 7.22 -11.87
CA GLY A 45 3.29 7.36 -11.62
C GLY A 45 2.98 7.99 -10.26
N THR A 46 1.81 8.63 -10.17
CA THR A 46 1.46 9.55 -9.07
C THR A 46 0.27 9.06 -8.25
N ASP A 47 0.17 7.75 -8.06
CA ASP A 47 -0.94 7.16 -7.29
C ASP A 47 -0.97 7.70 -5.86
N ARG A 48 -2.19 7.91 -5.37
CA ARG A 48 -2.44 8.45 -4.05
C ARG A 48 -3.52 7.67 -3.34
N PHE A 49 -3.27 7.39 -2.06
CA PHE A 49 -4.36 7.16 -1.13
C PHE A 49 -4.92 8.50 -0.67
N ILE A 50 -6.23 8.63 -0.69
CA ILE A 50 -6.96 9.62 0.11
C ILE A 50 -7.23 9.00 1.47
N VAL A 51 -6.82 9.67 2.54
CA VAL A 51 -7.06 9.23 3.91
C VAL A 51 -7.92 10.22 4.66
N ALA A 52 -8.80 9.68 5.50
CA ALA A 52 -9.65 10.42 6.40
C ALA A 52 -9.25 10.12 7.85
N TRP A 53 -9.07 11.18 8.64
CA TRP A 53 -8.85 11.08 10.07
C TRP A 53 -9.96 11.80 10.81
N ASP A 54 -10.69 11.04 11.62
CA ASP A 54 -11.75 11.55 12.47
C ASP A 54 -11.15 11.98 13.81
N LEU A 55 -11.10 13.30 14.02
CA LEU A 55 -10.58 13.91 15.26
C LEU A 55 -11.64 13.98 16.36
N THR A 56 -12.89 13.63 16.06
CA THR A 56 -14.02 13.72 17.01
C THR A 56 -14.28 12.40 17.71
N THR A 57 -13.83 11.29 17.12
CA THR A 57 -13.82 9.98 17.76
C THR A 57 -12.54 9.85 18.58
N GLU A 58 -12.65 9.65 19.90
CA GLU A 58 -11.62 8.93 20.69
C GLU A 58 -11.59 7.45 20.28
N SER A 59 -11.49 7.17 18.98
CA SER A 59 -11.11 5.84 18.54
C SER A 59 -9.62 5.77 18.78
N ALA A 60 -9.21 5.10 19.85
CA ALA A 60 -7.88 4.52 19.90
C ALA A 60 -7.62 3.86 18.53
N PRO A 61 -6.40 3.96 17.96
CA PRO A 61 -6.09 3.24 16.73
C PRO A 61 -6.61 1.83 16.94
N ASP A 62 -7.53 1.37 16.07
CA ASP A 62 -8.07 0.02 16.17
C ASP A 62 -6.85 -0.89 16.40
N ALA A 63 -6.94 -1.80 17.37
CA ALA A 63 -5.85 -2.65 17.85
C ALA A 63 -5.27 -3.61 16.76
N HIS A 64 -5.47 -3.26 15.50
CA HIS A 64 -4.82 -3.72 14.30
C HIS A 64 -3.67 -2.81 13.86
N ALA A 65 -3.18 -1.91 14.71
CA ALA A 65 -1.75 -1.60 14.80
C ALA A 65 -1.00 -2.90 15.12
N ARG A 66 -1.03 -3.85 14.18
CA ARG A 66 -0.38 -5.14 14.25
C ARG A 66 1.09 -4.87 14.00
N ASP A 67 1.78 -4.39 15.03
CA ASP A 67 3.20 -4.68 15.21
C ASP A 67 3.31 -6.16 15.64
N ALA A 68 2.79 -7.05 14.77
CA ALA A 68 2.80 -8.47 15.01
C ALA A 68 4.22 -8.93 14.73
N SER A 69 4.91 -9.34 15.79
CA SER A 69 6.23 -10.00 15.80
C SER A 69 6.36 -11.15 14.78
N SER A 70 5.27 -11.62 14.18
CA SER A 70 5.24 -12.59 13.09
C SER A 70 4.93 -11.94 11.74
N SER A 71 5.84 -12.09 10.77
CA SER A 71 5.55 -11.86 9.35
C SER A 71 4.33 -12.67 8.92
N PRO A 72 3.41 -12.09 8.11
CA PRO A 72 2.26 -12.84 7.62
C PRO A 72 2.70 -13.99 6.70
N PRO A 73 1.87 -15.04 6.54
CA PRO A 73 2.14 -16.10 5.57
C PRO A 73 2.32 -15.53 4.15
N GLU A 74 3.39 -15.92 3.45
CA GLU A 74 3.64 -15.47 2.06
C GLU A 74 2.49 -15.86 1.10
N SER A 75 1.73 -16.91 1.42
CA SER A 75 0.55 -17.31 0.65
C SER A 75 -0.54 -16.24 0.61
N LEU A 76 -0.60 -15.35 1.60
CA LEU A 76 -1.55 -14.24 1.68
C LEU A 76 -1.03 -12.95 1.05
N VAL A 77 0.25 -12.88 0.68
CA VAL A 77 0.80 -11.73 -0.05
C VAL A 77 0.44 -11.89 -1.52
N VAL A 78 -0.32 -10.95 -2.08
CA VAL A 78 -0.87 -11.09 -3.44
C VAL A 78 0.04 -10.57 -4.53
N ASN A 79 0.93 -9.62 -4.24
CA ASN A 79 1.94 -9.12 -5.19
C ASN A 79 3.35 -9.55 -4.75
N ARG A 80 3.85 -10.64 -5.33
CA ARG A 80 5.08 -11.31 -4.88
C ARG A 80 6.22 -11.07 -5.84
N VAL A 81 7.43 -10.98 -5.30
CA VAL A 81 8.67 -11.01 -6.07
C VAL A 81 9.12 -12.46 -6.15
N GLU A 82 9.03 -13.07 -7.33
CA GLU A 82 9.34 -14.50 -7.52
C GLU A 82 10.85 -14.79 -7.46
N GLN A 83 11.68 -13.82 -7.84
CA GLN A 83 13.14 -13.93 -7.83
C GLN A 83 13.78 -12.61 -7.34
N PRO A 84 14.90 -12.65 -6.59
CA PRO A 84 15.60 -11.44 -6.18
C PRO A 84 15.93 -10.54 -7.37
N GLY A 85 15.52 -9.27 -7.29
CA GLY A 85 15.73 -8.28 -8.36
C GLY A 85 14.72 -8.35 -9.50
N ALA A 86 13.72 -9.23 -9.45
CA ALA A 86 12.63 -9.26 -10.43
C ALA A 86 11.50 -8.28 -10.08
N ALA A 87 10.73 -7.92 -11.09
CA ALA A 87 9.44 -7.25 -10.93
C ALA A 87 8.49 -8.09 -10.03
N PRO A 88 7.72 -7.47 -9.12
CA PRO A 88 6.62 -8.17 -8.48
C PRO A 88 5.56 -8.59 -9.50
N THR A 89 4.86 -9.70 -9.25
CA THR A 89 3.71 -10.18 -10.02
C THR A 89 2.48 -10.24 -9.12
N VAL A 90 1.33 -9.81 -9.63
CA VAL A 90 0.05 -9.86 -8.89
C VAL A 90 -0.66 -11.18 -9.15
N HIS A 91 -1.03 -11.86 -8.08
CA HIS A 91 -1.86 -13.06 -8.06
C HIS A 91 -3.16 -12.75 -7.32
N THR A 92 -4.20 -12.41 -8.06
CA THR A 92 -5.53 -12.14 -7.49
C THR A 92 -6.25 -13.44 -7.18
N ALA A 93 -6.82 -13.54 -5.98
CA ALA A 93 -7.70 -14.60 -5.52
C ALA A 93 -8.99 -14.00 -4.95
N ASP A 94 -10.13 -14.66 -5.20
CA ASP A 94 -11.47 -14.16 -4.83
C ASP A 94 -11.99 -14.70 -3.49
N ASP A 95 -11.35 -15.73 -2.94
CA ASP A 95 -11.77 -16.50 -1.77
C ASP A 95 -11.06 -16.11 -0.45
N LEU A 96 -10.12 -15.16 -0.50
CA LEU A 96 -9.38 -14.72 0.68
C LEU A 96 -10.23 -13.80 1.56
N THR A 97 -10.36 -14.08 2.85
CA THR A 97 -11.02 -13.17 3.79
C THR A 97 -10.11 -12.02 4.21
N GLU A 98 -8.80 -12.28 4.24
CA GLU A 98 -7.74 -11.31 4.51
C GLU A 98 -6.56 -11.56 3.57
N LEU A 99 -5.81 -10.51 3.24
CA LEU A 99 -4.64 -10.57 2.36
C LEU A 99 -3.68 -9.42 2.62
N TYR A 100 -2.52 -9.50 1.99
CA TYR A 100 -1.48 -8.47 2.08
C TYR A 100 -1.02 -7.98 0.73
N ILE A 101 -0.84 -6.66 0.60
CA ILE A 101 -0.19 -6.03 -0.55
C ILE A 101 1.18 -5.49 -0.10
N ALA A 102 2.25 -6.04 -0.67
CA ALA A 102 3.61 -5.61 -0.42
C ALA A 102 3.94 -4.29 -1.13
N VAL A 103 4.82 -3.51 -0.51
CA VAL A 103 5.46 -2.32 -1.09
C VAL A 103 6.95 -2.33 -0.72
N PRO A 104 7.83 -1.71 -1.53
CA PRO A 104 9.24 -1.61 -1.17
C PRO A 104 9.40 -0.80 0.12
N ASP A 105 10.41 -1.14 0.93
CA ASP A 105 10.67 -0.41 2.17
C ASP A 105 11.12 1.04 1.91
N ASP A 106 11.86 1.23 0.81
CA ASP A 106 12.32 2.54 0.35
C ASP A 106 12.12 2.70 -1.16
N ILE A 107 10.93 3.17 -1.53
CA ILE A 107 10.63 3.51 -2.93
C ILE A 107 11.52 4.63 -3.48
N GLN A 108 12.04 5.54 -2.64
CA GLN A 108 12.83 6.68 -3.13
C GLN A 108 14.20 6.21 -3.64
N SER A 109 14.86 5.35 -2.87
CA SER A 109 16.10 4.70 -3.32
C SER A 109 15.84 3.88 -4.60
N LEU A 110 14.72 3.15 -4.67
CA LEU A 110 14.38 2.37 -5.85
C LEU A 110 14.11 3.23 -7.10
N ILE A 111 13.49 4.39 -6.94
CA ILE A 111 13.29 5.37 -8.03
C ILE A 111 14.63 5.86 -8.57
N ALA A 112 15.62 6.09 -7.70
CA ALA A 112 16.95 6.56 -8.09
C ALA A 112 17.79 5.45 -8.75
N ASP A 113 17.81 4.27 -8.15
CA ASP A 113 18.77 3.21 -8.50
C ASP A 113 18.21 2.22 -9.55
N ALA A 114 16.90 2.00 -9.56
CA ALA A 114 16.24 1.01 -10.42
C ALA A 114 14.82 1.47 -10.86
N PRO A 115 14.71 2.52 -11.70
CA PRO A 115 13.42 3.13 -12.02
C PRO A 115 12.44 2.20 -12.74
N GLU A 116 12.92 1.19 -13.49
CA GLU A 116 12.06 0.17 -14.08
C GLU A 116 11.42 -0.72 -13.01
N GLN A 117 12.18 -1.08 -11.98
CA GLN A 117 11.67 -1.82 -10.83
C GLN A 117 10.65 -0.99 -10.05
N ALA A 118 10.91 0.31 -9.87
CA ALA A 118 9.96 1.23 -9.24
C ALA A 118 8.62 1.31 -10.01
N ARG A 119 8.67 1.35 -11.35
CA ARG A 119 7.47 1.30 -12.21
C ARG A 119 6.71 -0.02 -12.06
N ALA A 120 7.42 -1.14 -12.01
CA ALA A 120 6.79 -2.45 -11.81
C ALA A 120 6.08 -2.53 -10.45
N TRP A 121 6.68 -2.00 -9.39
CA TRP A 121 6.02 -1.87 -8.08
C TRP A 121 4.77 -1.00 -8.14
N ARG A 122 4.82 0.15 -8.83
CA ARG A 122 3.62 0.98 -9.03
C ARG A 122 2.51 0.21 -9.73
N GLN A 123 2.80 -0.41 -10.87
CA GLN A 123 1.80 -1.10 -11.68
C GLN A 123 1.13 -2.25 -10.92
N THR A 124 1.93 -3.06 -10.23
CA THR A 124 1.42 -4.23 -9.50
C THR A 124 0.64 -3.85 -8.25
N THR A 125 1.12 -2.86 -7.50
CA THR A 125 0.37 -2.37 -6.34
C THR A 125 -0.93 -1.69 -6.77
N ARG A 126 -0.92 -0.90 -7.85
CA ARG A 126 -2.14 -0.34 -8.46
C ARG A 126 -3.14 -1.41 -8.83
N GLN A 127 -2.70 -2.43 -9.58
CA GLN A 127 -3.55 -3.53 -9.99
C GLN A 127 -4.17 -4.24 -8.78
N ALA A 128 -3.38 -4.53 -7.75
CA ALA A 128 -3.86 -5.20 -6.55
C ALA A 128 -4.84 -4.32 -5.75
N PHE A 129 -4.52 -3.05 -5.49
CA PHE A 129 -5.39 -2.15 -4.74
C PHE A 129 -6.72 -1.92 -5.45
N VAL A 130 -6.69 -1.61 -6.75
CA VAL A 130 -7.93 -1.40 -7.53
C VAL A 130 -8.79 -2.67 -7.49
N TRP A 131 -8.20 -3.84 -7.77
CA TRP A 131 -8.93 -5.11 -7.77
C TRP A 131 -9.65 -5.38 -6.45
N TYR A 132 -8.95 -5.25 -5.32
CA TYR A 132 -9.49 -5.61 -4.02
C TYR A 132 -10.39 -4.54 -3.42
N LEU A 133 -10.09 -3.26 -3.58
CA LEU A 133 -10.95 -2.19 -3.07
C LEU A 133 -12.31 -2.17 -3.78
N GLU A 134 -12.36 -2.41 -5.11
CA GLU A 134 -13.61 -2.55 -5.86
C GLU A 134 -14.46 -3.74 -5.40
N ARG A 135 -13.85 -4.75 -4.77
CA ARG A 135 -14.49 -5.96 -4.23
C ARG A 135 -14.83 -5.86 -2.75
N GLY A 136 -14.81 -4.64 -2.21
CA GLY A 136 -15.23 -4.33 -0.85
C GLY A 136 -14.18 -4.63 0.22
N TYR A 137 -12.93 -4.97 -0.15
CA TYR A 137 -11.85 -5.03 0.83
C TYR A 137 -11.52 -3.62 1.31
N ARG A 138 -11.01 -3.54 2.55
CA ARG A 138 -10.56 -2.29 3.15
C ARG A 138 -9.14 -2.48 3.67
N VAL A 139 -8.33 -1.45 3.50
CA VAL A 139 -7.04 -1.38 4.18
C VAL A 139 -7.29 -0.96 5.62
N ASP A 140 -6.90 -1.81 6.57
CA ASP A 140 -7.11 -1.61 8.01
C ASP A 140 -5.81 -1.72 8.83
N GLY A 141 -4.68 -1.97 8.18
CA GLY A 141 -3.39 -2.05 8.85
C GLY A 141 -2.19 -2.00 7.91
N PHE A 142 -1.02 -1.76 8.51
CA PHE A 142 0.26 -1.78 7.82
C PHE A 142 1.35 -2.42 8.67
N HIS A 143 2.10 -3.35 8.10
CA HIS A 143 3.22 -4.03 8.75
C HIS A 143 4.53 -3.66 8.05
N ARG A 144 5.61 -3.52 8.81
CA ARG A 144 6.96 -3.54 8.26
C ARG A 144 7.57 -4.90 8.55
N ALA A 145 8.02 -5.58 7.51
CA ALA A 145 8.72 -6.86 7.59
C ALA A 145 10.08 -6.71 6.87
N GLU A 146 11.07 -7.53 7.18
CA GLU A 146 12.45 -7.41 6.68
C GLU A 146 12.54 -7.00 5.20
N GLY A 147 12.85 -5.71 4.95
CA GLY A 147 13.05 -5.14 3.61
C GLY A 147 11.79 -4.75 2.83
N ARG A 148 10.57 -4.84 3.39
CA ARG A 148 9.33 -4.42 2.73
C ARG A 148 8.23 -3.95 3.68
N GLY A 149 7.32 -3.13 3.15
CA GLY A 149 6.04 -2.81 3.79
C GLY A 149 4.93 -3.76 3.31
N LEU A 150 3.93 -3.99 4.15
CA LEU A 150 2.79 -4.87 3.87
C LEU A 150 1.51 -4.20 4.33
N TYR A 151 0.65 -3.79 3.40
CA TYR A 151 -0.71 -3.37 3.71
C TYR A 151 -1.57 -4.60 3.97
N HIS A 152 -2.29 -4.60 5.08
CA HIS A 152 -3.30 -5.61 5.37
C HIS A 152 -4.64 -5.15 4.80
N LEU A 153 -5.31 -6.04 4.08
CA LEU A 153 -6.63 -5.82 3.53
C LEU A 153 -7.57 -6.93 3.99
N ALA A 154 -8.72 -6.55 4.53
CA ALA A 154 -9.77 -7.48 4.93
C ALA A 154 -11.11 -7.10 4.29
N ARG A 155 -11.93 -8.10 3.99
CA ARG A 155 -13.33 -7.86 3.62
C ARG A 155 -14.16 -7.76 4.90
N PRO A 156 -14.84 -6.63 5.18
CA PRO A 156 -15.73 -6.52 6.34
C PRO A 156 -16.81 -7.61 6.27
N PRO A 157 -17.25 -8.15 7.41
CA PRO A 157 -18.45 -9.01 7.43
C PRO A 157 -19.63 -8.20 6.87
N GLY A 158 -20.37 -8.84 5.95
CA GLY A 158 -21.57 -8.27 5.33
C GLY A 158 -22.77 -8.19 6.26
#